data_AF-A0A0X1U8W0-F1
#
_entry.id   AF-A0A0X1U8W0-F1
#
_cell.length_a   1.000
_cell.length_b   1.000
_cell.length_c   1.000
_cell.angle_alpha   90.00
_cell.angle_beta   90.00
_cell.angle_gamma   90.00
#
_symmetry.space_group_name_H-M   'P 1'
#
loop_
_entity.id
_entity.type
_entity.pdbx_description
1 polymer ?
#
loop_
_entity_poly.entity_id
_entity_poly.type
_entity_poly.pdbx_seq_one_letter_code
_entity_poly.pdbx_strand_id
1 'polypeptide(L)'
;MNGIDFEAMKKVNVRTVDRSTLKDINDVVVDTSLPKEERLRSFIEQIGNPYCYKCGDLVVKVSFAENTSATLEDRLEHYLATM
;
A
#
# COMPACT_ATOMS: atom_id res chain seq x y z
N MET A 1 1.50 6.76 -19.04
CA MET A 1 0.97 7.01 -17.68
C MET A 1 1.57 8.33 -17.21
N ASN A 2 0.99 9.45 -17.62
CA ASN A 2 1.48 10.76 -17.18
C ASN A 2 0.47 11.26 -16.12
N GLY A 3 0.91 11.42 -14.87
CA GLY A 3 0.11 12.07 -13.82
C GLY A 3 0.05 11.40 -12.44
N ILE A 4 0.62 10.20 -12.24
CA ILE A 4 0.64 9.57 -10.91
C ILE A 4 1.93 9.95 -10.19
N ASP A 5 1.81 10.79 -9.16
CA ASP A 5 2.90 11.17 -8.27
C ASP A 5 2.90 10.29 -7.01
N PHE A 6 3.65 9.19 -7.08
CA PHE A 6 3.78 8.25 -5.96
C PHE A 6 4.50 8.87 -4.75
N GLU A 7 5.38 9.85 -4.94
CA GLU A 7 6.09 10.52 -3.85
C GLU A 7 5.13 11.40 -3.03
N ALA A 8 4.22 12.12 -3.71
CA ALA A 8 3.14 12.83 -3.04
C ALA A 8 2.20 11.88 -2.29
N MET A 9 1.80 10.77 -2.92
CA MET A 9 0.95 9.74 -2.29
C MET A 9 1.59 9.12 -1.04
N LYS A 10 2.90 8.86 -1.09
CA LYS A 10 3.69 8.34 0.04
C LYS A 10 3.71 9.29 1.23
N LYS A 11 3.66 10.60 1.01
CA LYS A 11 3.73 11.63 2.06
C LYS A 11 2.41 11.92 2.77
N VAL A 12 1.30 11.30 2.36
CA VAL A 12 -0.01 11.47 3.01
C VAL A 12 0.05 11.06 4.49
N ASN A 13 -0.37 11.96 5.37
CA ASN A 13 -0.45 11.72 6.80
C ASN A 13 -1.80 11.09 7.17
N VAL A 14 -1.74 9.84 7.63
CA VAL A 14 -2.92 9.04 8.02
C VAL A 14 -3.70 9.61 9.21
N ARG A 15 -3.05 10.45 10.05
CA ARG A 15 -3.67 11.03 11.25
C ARG A 15 -4.57 12.21 10.94
N THR A 16 -4.44 12.80 9.75
CA THR A 16 -5.14 14.04 9.36
C THR A 16 -5.96 13.87 8.09
N VAL A 17 -5.92 12.69 7.45
CA VAL A 17 -6.65 12.42 6.21
C VAL A 17 -8.15 12.30 6.49
N ASP A 18 -8.96 12.84 5.58
CA ASP A 18 -10.40 12.64 5.62
C ASP A 18 -10.74 11.19 5.22
N ARG A 19 -11.22 10.42 6.19
CA ARG A 19 -11.59 9.00 6.04
C ARG A 19 -12.66 8.79 4.97
N SER A 20 -13.54 9.75 4.75
CA SER A 20 -14.60 9.64 3.75
C SER A 20 -14.04 9.60 2.32
N THR A 21 -12.89 10.23 2.09
CA THR A 21 -12.23 10.33 0.78
C THR A 21 -11.41 9.10 0.39
N LEU A 22 -11.11 8.23 1.37
CA LEU A 22 -10.30 7.04 1.13
C LEU A 22 -11.11 5.92 0.46
N LYS A 23 -10.44 5.18 -0.43
CA LYS A 23 -10.97 3.93 -0.98
C LYS A 23 -10.79 2.79 0.02
N ASP A 24 -11.76 1.89 0.08
CA ASP A 24 -11.65 0.65 0.85
C ASP A 24 -10.98 -0.42 0.00
N ILE A 25 -10.01 -1.12 0.57
CA ILE A 25 -9.29 -2.21 -0.10
C ILE A 25 -10.20 -3.41 -0.35
N ASN A 26 -11.28 -3.58 0.42
CA ASN A 26 -12.25 -4.65 0.21
C ASN A 26 -13.05 -4.47 -1.09
N ASP A 27 -13.12 -3.25 -1.63
CA ASP A 27 -13.77 -2.96 -2.91
C ASP A 27 -12.85 -3.22 -4.11
N VAL A 28 -11.57 -3.52 -3.87
CA VAL A 28 -10.57 -3.73 -4.92
C VAL A 28 -10.52 -5.19 -5.33
N VAL A 29 -10.68 -5.44 -6.63
CA VAL A 29 -10.62 -6.79 -7.20
C VAL A 29 -9.28 -6.98 -7.91
N VAL A 30 -8.53 -7.98 -7.47
CA VAL A 30 -7.25 -8.36 -8.06
C VAL A 30 -7.44 -9.54 -9.01
N ASP A 31 -7.38 -9.28 -10.31
CA ASP A 31 -7.42 -10.35 -11.30
C ASP A 31 -6.07 -11.09 -11.36
N THR A 32 -6.08 -12.33 -10.86
CA THR A 32 -4.88 -13.17 -10.81
C THR A 32 -4.54 -13.84 -12.14
N SER A 33 -5.42 -13.75 -13.14
CA SER A 33 -5.14 -14.22 -14.50
C SER A 33 -4.25 -13.25 -15.28
N LEU A 34 -4.25 -11.96 -14.90
CA LEU A 34 -3.42 -10.94 -15.54
C LEU A 34 -1.93 -11.06 -15.16
N PRO A 35 -1.02 -10.67 -16.07
CA PRO A 35 0.39 -10.46 -15.75
C PRO A 35 0.58 -9.48 -14.58
N LYS A 36 1.70 -9.62 -13.86
CA LYS A 36 2.01 -8.82 -12.67
C LYS A 36 1.86 -7.31 -12.90
N GLU A 37 2.41 -6.79 -13.99
CA GLU A 37 2.39 -5.36 -14.29
C GLU A 37 0.97 -4.83 -14.58
N GLU A 38 0.15 -5.62 -15.28
CA GLU A 38 -1.25 -5.26 -15.58
C GLU A 38 -2.12 -5.34 -14.33
N ARG A 39 -1.89 -6.35 -13.50
CA ARG A 39 -2.54 -6.49 -12.19
C ARG A 39 -2.21 -5.32 -11.27
N LEU A 40 -0.94 -4.92 -11.21
CA LEU A 40 -0.50 -3.77 -10.40
C LEU A 40 -1.11 -2.47 -10.92
N ARG A 41 -1.15 -2.27 -12.23
CA ARG A 41 -1.82 -1.13 -12.86
C ARG A 41 -3.30 -1.06 -12.48
N SER A 42 -4.02 -2.16 -12.68
CA SER A 42 -5.44 -2.25 -12.34
C SER A 42 -5.67 -1.97 -10.85
N PHE A 43 -4.82 -2.50 -9.97
CA PHE A 43 -4.87 -2.22 -8.54
C PHE A 43 -4.71 -0.72 -8.24
N ILE A 44 -3.69 -0.06 -8.81
CA ILE A 44 -3.43 1.37 -8.59
C ILE A 44 -4.61 2.22 -9.10
N GLU A 45 -5.19 1.86 -10.24
CA GLU A 45 -6.37 2.53 -10.79
C GLU A 45 -7.61 2.40 -9.90
N GLN A 46 -7.81 1.23 -9.27
CA GLN A 46 -8.94 0.97 -8.38
C GLN A 46 -8.78 1.64 -7.00
N ILE A 47 -7.61 1.53 -6.38
CA ILE A 47 -7.37 2.04 -5.01
C ILE A 47 -7.02 3.53 -4.97
N GLY A 48 -6.50 4.09 -6.07
CA GLY A 48 -6.04 5.47 -6.16
C GLY A 48 -4.73 5.72 -5.42
N ASN A 49 -4.73 5.67 -4.08
CA ASN A 49 -3.51 5.82 -3.27
C ASN A 49 -3.14 4.47 -2.61
N PRO A 50 -2.14 3.73 -3.13
CA PRO A 50 -1.75 2.45 -2.58
C PRO A 50 -1.06 2.55 -1.21
N TYR A 51 -0.67 3.75 -0.78
CA TYR A 51 -0.02 3.99 0.51
C TYR A 51 -0.97 4.43 1.61
N CYS A 52 -2.20 4.86 1.30
CA CYS A 52 -3.16 5.34 2.30
C CYS A 52 -4.59 5.00 1.86
N TYR A 53 -5.22 4.05 2.55
CA TYR A 53 -6.54 3.51 2.18
C TYR A 53 -7.29 3.02 3.43
N LYS A 54 -8.54 2.57 3.25
CA LYS A 54 -9.34 1.94 4.31
C LYS A 54 -9.35 0.42 4.19
N CYS A 55 -9.48 -0.25 5.32
CA CYS A 55 -9.83 -1.66 5.39
C CYS A 55 -10.98 -1.75 6.41
N GLY A 56 -12.22 -1.66 5.91
CA GLY A 56 -13.39 -1.46 6.74
C GLY A 56 -13.27 -0.21 7.60
N ASP A 57 -13.36 -0.38 8.92
CA ASP A 57 -13.25 0.73 9.88
C ASP A 57 -11.81 1.18 10.14
N LEU A 58 -10.80 0.51 9.60
CA LEU A 58 -9.39 0.86 9.82
C LEU A 58 -8.86 1.75 8.69
N VAL A 59 -8.09 2.77 9.06
CA VAL A 59 -7.28 3.53 8.11
C VAL A 59 -5.87 2.96 8.12
N VAL A 60 -5.39 2.53 6.96
CA VAL A 60 -4.10 1.88 6.79
C VAL A 60 -3.14 2.81 6.08
N LYS A 61 -1.92 2.91 6.64
CA LYS A 61 -0.79 3.63 6.04
C LYS A 61 0.36 2.67 5.81
N VAL A 62 0.77 2.56 4.55
CA VAL A 62 1.96 1.81 4.16
C VAL A 62 3.13 2.79 4.00
N SER A 63 4.25 2.45 4.64
CA SER A 63 5.50 3.19 4.60
C SER A 63 6.67 2.21 4.59
N PHE A 64 7.77 2.62 3.97
CA PHE A 64 9.02 1.87 3.92
C PHE A 64 10.10 2.66 4.65
N ALA A 65 10.97 1.97 5.38
CA ALA A 65 12.12 2.60 6.00
C ALA A 65 13.11 3.06 4.92
N GLU A 66 13.56 4.32 5.00
CA GLU A 66 14.34 4.94 3.91
C GLU A 66 15.81 4.50 3.87
N ASN A 67 16.31 3.89 4.95
CA ASN A 67 17.74 3.59 5.14
C ASN A 67 18.02 2.11 5.47
N THR A 68 17.23 1.19 4.91
CA THR A 68 17.51 -0.24 5.10
C THR A 68 17.06 -1.05 3.89
N SER A 69 17.86 -2.04 3.53
CA SER A 69 17.48 -3.08 2.57
C SER A 69 16.77 -4.25 3.24
N ALA A 70 16.76 -4.30 4.58
CA ALA A 70 16.09 -5.37 5.31
C ALA A 70 14.58 -5.20 5.18
N THR A 71 13.92 -6.24 4.71
CA THR A 71 12.47 -6.34 4.61
C THR A 71 11.84 -6.67 5.96
N LEU A 72 10.51 -6.55 6.06
CA LEU A 72 9.81 -7.00 7.27
C LEU A 72 10.00 -8.50 7.46
N GLU A 73 9.96 -9.26 6.37
CA GLU A 73 10.21 -10.68 6.30
C GLU A 73 11.59 -11.03 6.86
N ASP A 74 12.67 -10.37 6.42
CA ASP A 74 14.03 -10.59 6.93
C ASP A 74 14.10 -10.39 8.46
N ARG A 75 13.36 -9.39 8.98
CA ARG A 75 13.31 -9.11 10.42
C ARG A 75 12.51 -10.16 11.18
N LEU A 76 11.40 -10.64 10.63
CA LEU A 76 10.58 -11.70 11.22
C LEU A 76 11.33 -13.03 11.23
N GLU A 77 12.01 -13.39 10.14
CA GLU A 77 12.87 -14.59 10.06
C GLU A 77 13.98 -14.54 11.11
N HIS A 78 14.67 -13.40 11.21
CA HIS A 78 15.72 -13.21 12.22
C HIS A 78 15.19 -13.37 13.65
N TYR A 79 14.01 -12.81 13.95
CA TYR A 79 13.40 -12.93 15.28
C TYR A 79 13.08 -14.39 15.63
N LEU A 80 12.49 -15.14 14.70
CA LEU A 80 12.18 -16.55 14.89
C LEU A 80 13.43 -17.43 15.02
N ALA A 81 14.50 -17.11 14.29
CA ALA A 81 15.74 -17.87 14.30
C ALA A 81 16.64 -17.59 15.51
N THR A 82 16.40 -16.48 16.24
CA THR A 82 17.20 -16.07 17.41
C THR A 82 16.50 -16.24 18.75
N MET A 83 15.26 -16.76 18.73
CA MET A 83 14.59 -17.33 19.90
C MET A 83 15.14 -18.71 20.25
#